data_AF-A0A6N2SP21-F1
#
_entry.id   AF-A0A6N2SP21-F1
#
_cell.length_a   1.000
_cell.length_b   1.000
_cell.length_c   1.000
_cell.angle_alpha   90.00
_cell.angle_beta   90.00
_cell.angle_gamma   90.00
#
_symmetry.space_group_name_H-M   'P 1'
#
loop_
_entity.id
_entity.type
_entity.pdbx_description
1 polymer ?
#
loop_
_entity_poly.entity_id
_entity_poly.type
_entity_poly.pdbx_seq_one_letter_code
_entity_poly.pdbx_strand_id
1 'polypeptide(L)' 'MKNNLTKKVAKKTAKVLDSFLSMDANSASCCIVYQPKAPKELERYRKTK' A
#
# COMPACT_ATOMS: atom_id res chain seq x y z
N MET A 1 7.16 37.89 11.48
CA MET A 1 6.14 36.81 11.65
C MET A 1 6.01 35.90 10.41
N LYS A 2 5.98 36.45 9.20
CA LYS A 2 5.84 35.73 7.90
C LYS A 2 6.85 34.59 7.69
N ASN A 3 8.10 34.79 8.07
CA ASN A 3 9.22 33.85 7.85
C ASN A 3 9.10 32.57 8.71
N ASN A 4 8.51 32.69 9.91
CA ASN A 4 8.27 31.54 10.80
C ASN A 4 7.13 30.66 10.30
N LEU A 5 6.10 31.28 9.70
CA LEU A 5 5.01 30.55 9.07
C LEU A 5 5.51 29.74 7.87
N THR A 6 6.30 30.35 6.98
CA THR A 6 6.89 29.65 5.82
C THR A 6 7.76 28.46 6.24
N LYS A 7 8.62 28.62 7.26
CA LYS A 7 9.41 27.50 7.81
C LYS A 7 8.54 26.38 8.37
N LYS A 8 7.44 26.73 9.06
CA LYS A 8 6.52 25.76 9.66
C LYS A 8 5.77 24.96 8.59
N VAL A 9 5.34 25.64 7.52
CA VAL A 9 4.70 25.01 6.36
C VAL A 9 5.68 24.06 5.68
N ALA A 10 6.89 24.53 5.34
CA ALA A 10 7.91 23.69 4.71
C ALA A 10 8.24 22.43 5.54
N LYS A 11 8.39 22.58 6.86
CA LYS A 11 8.64 21.44 7.76
C LYS A 11 7.48 20.44 7.79
N LYS A 12 6.23 20.92 7.79
CA LYS A 12 5.07 20.03 7.72
C LYS A 12 4.98 19.32 6.38
N THR A 13 5.22 20.01 5.27
CA THR A 13 5.24 19.40 3.93
C THR A 13 6.29 18.31 3.83
N ALA A 14 7.51 18.56 4.29
CA ALA A 14 8.58 17.56 4.31
C ALA A 14 8.18 16.33 5.14
N LYS A 15 7.59 16.54 6.32
CA LYS A 15 7.14 15.44 7.20
C LYS A 15 6.03 14.59 6.56
N VAL A 16 5.09 15.22 5.85
CA VAL A 16 4.03 14.50 5.14
C VAL A 16 4.64 13.64 4.04
N LEU A 17 5.53 14.21 3.22
CA LEU A 17 6.18 13.48 2.13
C LEU A 17 6.99 12.29 2.64
N ASP A 18 7.77 12.48 3.70
CA ASP A 18 8.57 11.43 4.34
C ASP A 18 7.69 10.28 4.88
N SER A 19 6.52 10.61 5.43
CA SER A 19 5.54 9.62 5.89
C SER A 19 4.95 8.82 4.72
N PHE A 20 4.66 9.48 3.59
CA PHE A 20 4.18 8.79 2.40
C PHE A 20 5.23 7.83 1.83
N LEU A 21 6.48 8.29 1.71
CA LEU A 21 7.59 7.45 1.23
C LEU A 21 7.82 6.26 2.16
N SER A 22 7.79 6.47 3.48
CA SER A 22 7.91 5.40 4.46
C SER A 22 6.74 4.41 4.38
N MET A 23 5.52 4.89 4.20
CA MET A 23 4.34 4.04 4.04
C MET A 23 4.43 3.20 2.77
N ASP A 24 4.81 3.81 1.65
CA ASP A 24 4.92 3.11 0.36
C ASP A 24 6.04 2.06 0.38
N ALA A 25 7.22 2.41 0.92
CA ALA A 25 8.34 1.48 1.07
C ALA A 25 8.05 0.30 2.01
N ASN A 26 7.16 0.49 2.99
CA ASN A 26 6.75 -0.57 3.93
C ASN A 26 5.40 -1.22 3.57
N SER A 27 4.72 -0.72 2.54
CA SER A 27 3.46 -1.29 2.07
C SER A 27 3.78 -2.54 1.25
N ALA A 28 3.37 -3.70 1.75
CA ALA A 28 3.42 -4.92 0.96
C ALA A 28 2.29 -4.90 -0.08
N SER A 29 2.63 -4.97 -1.37
CA SER A 29 1.68 -4.98 -2.50
C SER A 29 0.79 -6.25 -2.57
N CYS A 30 0.69 -7.02 -1.48
CA CYS A 30 -0.01 -8.30 -1.43
C CYS A 30 -1.53 -8.18 -1.21
N CYS A 31 -2.07 -6.99 -0.97
CA CYS A 31 -3.49 -6.81 -0.63
C CYS A 31 -4.45 -7.01 -1.82
N ILE A 32 -3.98 -6.87 -3.07
CA ILE A 32 -4.81 -7.07 -4.26
C ILE A 32 -4.03 -7.91 -5.28
N VAL A 33 -3.88 -9.19 -4.97
CA VAL A 33 -3.49 -10.18 -5.97
C VAL A 33 -4.77 -10.65 -6.64
N TYR A 34 -4.87 -10.47 -7.97
CA TYR A 34 -5.92 -11.13 -8.75
C TYR A 34 -5.82 -12.63 -8.49
N GLN A 35 -6.83 -13.21 -7.83
CA GLN A 35 -6.92 -14.65 -7.71
C GLN A 35 -7.53 -15.17 -9.01
N PRO A 36 -6.75 -15.83 -9.89
CA PRO A 36 -7.32 -16.41 -11.10
C PRO A 36 -8.36 -17.45 -10.73
N LYS A 37 -9.40 -17.58 -11.57
CA LYS A 37 -10.36 -18.69 -11.43
C LYS A 37 -9.58 -20.00 -11.39
N ALA A 38 -9.91 -20.84 -10.41
CA ALA A 38 -9.25 -22.13 -10.24
C ALA A 38 -9.34 -22.95 -11.53
N PRO A 39 -8.24 -23.60 -11.99
CA PRO A 39 -8.27 -24.48 -13.15
C PRO A 39 -9.30 -25.59 -12.99
N LYS A 40 -10.09 -25.85 -14.05
CA LYS A 40 -11.09 -26.93 -14.07
C LYS A 40 -10.50 -28.30 -13.73
N GLU A 41 -9.24 -28.51 -14.07
CA GLU A 41 -8.49 -29.72 -13.74
C GLU A 41 -8.40 -30.00 -12.24
N LEU A 42 -8.50 -28.98 -11.37
CA LEU A 42 -8.45 -29.17 -9.93
C LEU A 42 -9.75 -29.72 -9.35
N GLU A 43 -10.86 -29.68 -10.10
CA GLU A 43 -12.13 -30.25 -9.66
C GLU A 43 -12.03 -31.77 -9.43
N ARG A 44 -11.13 -32.46 -10.17
CA ARG A 44 -10.89 -33.91 -10.01
C ARG A 44 -10.36 -34.32 -8.63
N TYR A 45 -9.78 -33.37 -7.89
CA TYR A 45 -9.24 -33.59 -6.55
C TYR A 45 -10.20 -33.13 -5.44
N ARG A 46 -11.36 -32.57 -5.81
CA ARG A 46 -12.35 -32.13 -4.84
C ARG A 46 -12.92 -33.38 -4.18
N LYS A 47 -12.71 -33.54 -2.87
CA LYS A 47 -13.28 -34.66 -2.12
C LYS A 47 -14.81 -34.57 -2.21
N THR A 48 -15.42 -35.52 -2.90
CA THR A 48 -16.87 -35.70 -2.89
C THR A 48 -17.28 -36.04 -1.45
N LYS A 49 -18.26 -35.31 -0.91
CA LYS A 49 -18.82 -35.60 0.41
C LYS A 49 -19.89 -36.67 0.29
#